data_AF-A0A3M1ANP5-F1
#
_entry.id   AF-A0A3M1ANP5-F1
#
_cell.length_a   1.000
_cell.length_b   1.000
_cell.length_c   1.000
_cell.angle_alpha   90.00
_cell.angle_beta   90.00
_cell.angle_gamma   90.00
#
_symmetry.space_group_name_H-M   'P 1'
#
loop_
_entity.id
_entity.type
_entity.pdbx_description
1 polymer ?
#
loop_
_entity_poly.entity_id
_entity_poly.type
_entity_poly.pdbx_seq_one_letter_code
_entity_poly.pdbx_strand_id
1 'polypeptide(L)'
;GLANLNGGDANTQLSGLMNVAEDVSGAQVSLLYNKAAEVKGIQVALVNASDTVSGVSIGLLNFVKKGYNKFDLYTGEGMHFNTQLKLGSHHFYNVFYAGARYPDGDGSYLWGFGYGFGTALRTGRKSELNLELMAIHLNESEPLTKKLNSMGQLRMSWNHWLGRHIGFFFGPTLNVFASQRLNPDTGIVGDTEAVPYTIIETTTSDDTTIKGWVGVNAGFRF
;
A
#
# COMPACT_ATOMS: atom_id res chain seq x y z
N GLY A 1 -22.49 0.93 23.84
CA GLY A 1 -23.40 -0.03 23.18
C GLY A 1 -22.72 -0.64 21.97
N LEU A 2 -23.36 -1.60 21.30
CA LEU A 2 -22.80 -2.24 20.10
C LEU A 2 -22.83 -1.32 18.87
N ALA A 3 -23.83 -0.43 18.77
CA ALA A 3 -23.93 0.54 17.68
C ALA A 3 -24.24 1.94 18.24
N ASN A 4 -23.83 2.97 17.50
CA ASN A 4 -24.22 4.36 17.73
C ASN A 4 -24.68 4.98 16.40
N LEU A 5 -25.97 5.31 16.31
CA LEU A 5 -26.58 5.90 15.12
C LEU A 5 -27.00 7.32 15.48
N ASN A 6 -26.39 8.31 14.84
CA ASN A 6 -26.76 9.71 14.94
C ASN A 6 -27.16 10.20 13.55
N GLY A 7 -28.32 10.83 13.44
CA GLY A 7 -28.81 11.36 12.17
C GLY A 7 -28.28 12.76 11.83
N GLY A 8 -27.51 13.38 12.72
CA GLY A 8 -26.91 14.71 12.53
C GLY A 8 -25.48 14.75 13.08
N ASP A 9 -25.13 15.87 13.70
CA ASP A 9 -23.77 16.14 14.19
C ASP A 9 -23.41 15.29 15.41
N ALA A 10 -22.23 14.70 15.38
CA ALA A 10 -21.60 14.07 16.52
C ALA A 10 -20.22 14.68 16.78
N ASN A 11 -19.90 14.96 18.05
CA ASN A 11 -18.52 15.28 18.40
C ASN A 11 -17.70 14.00 18.53
N THR A 12 -18.17 13.07 19.38
CA THR A 12 -17.53 11.78 19.59
C THR A 12 -18.55 10.65 19.51
N GLN A 13 -18.25 9.60 18.75
CA GLN A 13 -18.98 8.34 18.75
C GLN A 13 -18.03 7.19 19.07
N LEU A 14 -18.36 6.46 20.13
CA LEU A 14 -17.68 5.23 20.51
C LEU A 14 -18.71 4.11 20.63
N SER A 15 -18.49 3.02 19.89
CA SER A 15 -19.33 1.82 19.95
C SER A 15 -18.51 0.56 19.74
N GLY A 16 -19.10 -0.59 20.07
CA GLY A 16 -18.44 -1.88 19.85
C GLY A 16 -18.25 -2.19 18.37
N LEU A 17 -19.31 -2.14 17.57
CA LEU A 17 -19.31 -2.65 16.20
C LEU A 17 -19.39 -1.56 15.15
N MET A 18 -20.29 -0.58 15.31
CA MET A 18 -20.51 0.41 14.25
C MET A 18 -20.99 1.78 14.71
N ASN A 19 -20.50 2.82 14.03
CA ASN A 19 -21.00 4.18 14.17
C ASN A 19 -21.50 4.73 12.83
N VAL A 20 -22.60 5.47 12.88
CA VAL A 20 -23.11 6.24 11.75
C VAL A 20 -23.45 7.64 12.24
N ALA A 21 -22.99 8.66 11.52
CA ALA A 21 -23.32 10.07 11.72
C ALA A 21 -23.55 10.77 10.37
N GLU A 22 -24.14 11.96 10.38
CA GLU A 22 -24.04 12.87 9.24
C GLU A 22 -22.67 13.54 9.27
N ASP A 23 -22.39 14.32 10.32
CA ASP A 23 -21.11 15.00 10.49
C ASP A 23 -20.43 14.61 11.80
N VAL A 24 -19.10 14.47 11.76
CA VAL A 24 -18.26 14.17 12.93
C VAL A 24 -17.25 15.29 13.15
N SER A 25 -17.27 15.94 14.31
CA SER A 25 -16.31 16.96 14.72
C SER A 25 -15.55 16.52 15.98
N GLY A 26 -14.68 15.52 15.81
CA GLY A 26 -13.93 14.89 16.90
C GLY A 26 -13.47 13.48 16.53
N ALA A 27 -14.09 12.45 17.12
CA ALA A 27 -13.67 11.07 16.93
C ALA A 27 -14.83 10.12 16.69
N GLN A 28 -14.69 9.22 15.72
CA GLN A 28 -15.63 8.12 15.47
C GLN A 28 -14.85 6.80 15.50
N VAL A 29 -15.10 5.99 16.53
CA VAL A 29 -14.31 4.77 16.83
C VAL A 29 -15.23 3.58 17.03
N SER A 30 -15.04 2.54 16.24
CA SER A 30 -15.70 1.24 16.39
C SER A 30 -14.80 0.11 15.90
N LEU A 31 -15.13 -1.16 16.17
CA LEU A 31 -14.33 -2.28 15.67
C LEU A 31 -14.53 -2.51 14.16
N LEU A 32 -15.77 -2.53 13.67
CA LEU A 32 -16.05 -3.00 12.31
C LEU A 32 -16.25 -1.88 11.31
N TYR A 33 -17.15 -0.93 11.61
CA TYR A 33 -17.64 -0.02 10.58
C TYR A 33 -17.98 1.39 11.08
N ASN A 34 -17.40 2.39 10.43
CA ASN A 34 -17.78 3.78 10.63
C ASN A 34 -18.26 4.41 9.33
N LYS A 35 -19.34 5.20 9.41
CA LYS A 35 -19.86 6.00 8.31
C LYS A 35 -20.14 7.43 8.73
N ALA A 36 -19.72 8.38 7.90
CA ALA A 36 -20.08 9.80 8.01
C ALA A 36 -20.18 10.45 6.62
N ALA A 37 -20.77 11.62 6.50
CA ALA A 37 -20.62 12.47 5.32
C ALA A 37 -19.32 13.27 5.44
N GLU A 38 -19.19 14.09 6.48
CA GLU A 38 -17.97 14.84 6.79
C GLU A 38 -17.34 14.39 8.11
N VAL A 39 -16.02 14.19 8.13
CA VAL A 39 -15.25 13.94 9.36
C VAL A 39 -14.18 15.02 9.52
N LYS A 40 -14.30 15.83 10.56
CA LYS A 40 -13.27 16.76 11.05
C LYS A 40 -12.63 16.13 12.29
N GLY A 41 -11.59 15.35 12.09
CA GLY A 41 -10.89 14.64 13.16
C GLY A 41 -10.50 13.21 12.79
N ILE A 42 -10.80 12.25 13.66
CA ILE A 42 -10.30 10.88 13.57
C ILE A 42 -11.44 9.89 13.36
N GLN A 43 -11.24 8.96 12.43
CA GLN A 43 -12.11 7.81 12.20
C GLN A 43 -11.30 6.51 12.34
N VAL A 44 -11.73 5.58 13.18
CA VAL A 44 -11.03 4.28 13.39
C VAL A 44 -12.03 3.13 13.40
N ALA A 45 -11.89 2.23 12.43
CA ALA A 45 -12.60 0.96 12.31
C ALA A 45 -11.93 0.09 11.24
N LEU A 46 -12.27 -1.19 11.13
CA LEU A 46 -11.80 -2.01 10.01
C LEU A 46 -12.21 -1.42 8.66
N VAL A 47 -13.44 -0.91 8.55
CA VAL A 47 -13.95 -0.24 7.36
C VAL A 47 -14.46 1.14 7.72
N ASN A 48 -13.96 2.17 7.05
CA ASN A 48 -14.42 3.54 7.18
C ASN A 48 -14.96 4.03 5.83
N ALA A 49 -16.12 4.70 5.85
CA ALA A 49 -16.74 5.26 4.66
C ALA A 49 -17.18 6.71 4.91
N SER A 50 -16.62 7.64 4.14
CA SER A 50 -16.88 9.08 4.27
C SER A 50 -16.91 9.80 2.92
N ASP A 51 -17.64 10.91 2.80
CA ASP A 51 -17.50 11.78 1.63
C ASP A 51 -16.19 12.57 1.73
N THR A 52 -15.96 13.22 2.87
CA THR A 52 -14.76 14.03 3.11
C THR A 52 -14.19 13.75 4.49
N VAL A 53 -12.85 13.73 4.60
CA VAL A 53 -12.14 13.61 5.87
C VAL A 53 -11.08 14.71 5.97
N SER A 54 -11.33 15.68 6.84
CA SER A 54 -10.39 16.70 7.30
C SER A 54 -9.65 16.19 8.54
N GLY A 55 -8.80 15.17 8.33
CA GLY A 55 -8.07 14.50 9.40
C GLY A 55 -7.57 13.12 8.98
N VAL A 56 -7.71 12.13 9.85
CA VAL A 56 -7.16 10.78 9.66
C VAL A 56 -8.28 9.75 9.70
N SER A 57 -8.28 8.83 8.74
CA SER A 57 -9.16 7.66 8.72
C SER A 57 -8.28 6.42 8.73
N ILE A 58 -8.29 5.67 9.83
CA ILE A 58 -7.44 4.49 10.04
C ILE A 58 -8.31 3.26 10.00
N GLY A 59 -7.95 2.33 9.12
CA GLY A 59 -8.70 1.11 8.89
C GLY A 59 -8.04 0.25 7.84
N LEU A 60 -8.52 -0.98 7.71
CA LEU A 60 -8.11 -1.89 6.63
C LEU A 60 -8.68 -1.40 5.29
N LEU A 61 -9.85 -0.78 5.30
CA LEU A 61 -10.45 -0.19 4.10
C LEU A 61 -10.99 1.20 4.44
N ASN A 62 -10.47 2.22 3.76
CA ASN A 62 -10.90 3.60 3.92
C ASN A 62 -11.43 4.12 2.59
N PHE A 63 -12.74 4.32 2.51
CA PHE A 63 -13.43 4.87 1.35
C PHE A 63 -13.76 6.33 1.63
N VAL A 64 -12.87 7.25 1.22
CA VAL A 64 -13.09 8.70 1.36
C VAL A 64 -13.28 9.29 -0.03
N LYS A 65 -14.51 9.65 -0.42
CA LYS A 65 -14.83 10.04 -1.81
C LYS A 65 -13.99 11.23 -2.32
N LYS A 66 -13.87 12.30 -1.52
CA LYS A 66 -13.04 13.48 -1.76
C LYS A 66 -11.71 13.39 -1.02
N GLY A 67 -11.16 12.17 -0.94
CA GLY A 67 -9.93 11.85 -0.22
C GLY A 67 -8.70 11.78 -1.11
N TYR A 68 -7.70 11.06 -0.61
CA TYR A 68 -6.51 10.69 -1.35
C TYR A 68 -6.78 9.43 -2.16
N ASN A 69 -7.44 9.61 -3.30
CA ASN A 69 -7.77 8.54 -4.24
C ASN A 69 -6.87 8.67 -5.47
N LYS A 70 -5.88 7.79 -5.60
CA LYS A 70 -4.82 7.90 -6.61
C LYS A 70 -4.55 6.59 -7.31
N PHE A 71 -4.19 6.69 -8.57
CA PHE A 71 -3.76 5.57 -9.39
C PHE A 71 -2.34 5.82 -9.88
N ASP A 72 -1.45 4.85 -9.65
CA ASP A 72 -0.04 4.95 -10.06
C ASP A 72 0.28 3.88 -11.11
N LEU A 73 1.00 4.27 -12.16
CA LEU A 73 1.64 3.37 -13.13
C LEU A 73 3.15 3.64 -13.13
N TYR A 74 3.95 2.63 -12.88
CA TYR A 74 5.38 2.85 -12.67
C TYR A 74 6.27 1.63 -12.93
N THR A 75 7.56 1.88 -13.05
CA THR A 75 8.62 0.87 -13.10
C THR A 75 9.46 0.92 -11.83
N GLY A 76 10.01 -0.22 -11.44
CA GLY A 76 10.96 -0.34 -10.33
C GLY A 76 12.02 -1.37 -10.63
N GLU A 77 13.00 -1.48 -9.73
CA GLU A 77 14.14 -2.37 -9.86
C GLU A 77 13.77 -3.86 -9.83
N GLY A 78 12.77 -4.26 -9.03
CA GLY A 78 12.34 -5.65 -8.93
C GLY A 78 11.33 -6.05 -10.02
N MET A 79 10.41 -5.14 -10.34
CA MET A 79 9.26 -5.37 -11.21
C MET A 79 9.19 -4.29 -12.29
N HIS A 80 9.10 -4.69 -13.56
CA HIS A 80 9.12 -3.75 -14.70
C HIS A 80 7.81 -2.96 -14.83
N PHE A 81 6.67 -3.61 -14.63
CA PHE A 81 5.35 -2.99 -14.77
C PHE A 81 4.59 -3.09 -13.47
N ASN A 82 4.19 -1.95 -12.92
CA ASN A 82 3.50 -1.90 -11.65
C ASN A 82 2.32 -0.95 -11.70
N THR A 83 1.28 -1.32 -10.97
CA THR A 83 0.10 -0.50 -10.77
C THR A 83 -0.27 -0.44 -9.29
N GLN A 84 -0.76 0.71 -8.83
CA GLN A 84 -1.26 0.85 -7.46
C GLN A 84 -2.54 1.67 -7.39
N LEU A 85 -3.46 1.24 -6.54
CA LEU A 85 -4.64 2.01 -6.17
C LEU A 85 -4.49 2.47 -4.72
N LYS A 86 -4.59 3.78 -4.49
CA LYS A 86 -4.48 4.41 -3.17
C LYS A 86 -5.84 4.96 -2.77
N LEU A 87 -6.32 4.61 -1.58
CA LEU A 87 -7.66 5.00 -1.09
C LEU A 87 -7.61 5.41 0.38
N GLY A 88 -8.10 6.60 0.71
CA GLY A 88 -8.18 7.07 2.09
C GLY A 88 -8.07 8.59 2.21
N SER A 89 -7.43 9.08 3.28
CA SER A 89 -7.12 10.50 3.46
C SER A 89 -5.65 10.78 3.15
N HIS A 90 -5.26 12.06 3.04
CA HIS A 90 -3.85 12.41 2.81
C HIS A 90 -2.94 11.93 3.97
N HIS A 91 -3.46 11.89 5.19
CA HIS A 91 -2.68 11.49 6.36
C HIS A 91 -2.55 9.97 6.50
N PHE A 92 -3.52 9.21 5.97
CA PHE A 92 -3.51 7.74 5.96
C PHE A 92 -4.36 7.21 4.79
N TYR A 93 -3.74 6.43 3.90
CA TYR A 93 -4.41 5.72 2.82
C TYR A 93 -3.93 4.27 2.74
N ASN A 94 -4.80 3.40 2.27
CA ASN A 94 -4.46 2.03 1.91
C ASN A 94 -3.91 2.00 0.49
N VAL A 95 -2.99 1.08 0.22
CA VAL A 95 -2.38 0.87 -1.09
C VAL A 95 -2.64 -0.56 -1.51
N PHE A 96 -3.29 -0.74 -2.66
CA PHE A 96 -3.43 -2.02 -3.34
C PHE A 96 -2.45 -2.07 -4.49
N TYR A 97 -1.64 -3.11 -4.53
CA TYR A 97 -0.54 -3.23 -5.49
C TYR A 97 -0.72 -4.46 -6.36
N ALA A 98 -0.39 -4.32 -7.65
CA ALA A 98 -0.11 -5.42 -8.55
C ALA A 98 1.08 -5.08 -9.44
N GLY A 99 1.91 -6.06 -9.76
CA GLY A 99 3.04 -5.87 -10.64
C GLY A 99 3.40 -7.14 -11.40
N ALA A 100 4.10 -6.95 -12.52
CA ALA A 100 4.65 -8.03 -13.32
C ALA A 100 6.03 -7.66 -13.86
N ARG A 101 6.85 -8.68 -14.08
CA ARG A 101 8.11 -8.60 -14.80
C ARG A 101 7.92 -9.18 -16.20
N TYR A 102 8.65 -8.64 -17.17
CA TYR A 102 8.62 -9.15 -18.54
C TYR A 102 9.38 -10.49 -18.61
N PRO A 103 8.87 -11.53 -19.31
CA PRO A 103 9.56 -12.81 -19.47
C PRO A 103 10.89 -12.72 -20.22
N ASP A 104 11.98 -13.24 -19.65
CA ASP A 104 13.30 -13.24 -20.27
C ASP A 104 13.50 -14.45 -21.20
N GLY A 105 12.69 -14.55 -22.25
CA GLY A 105 12.90 -15.45 -23.41
C GLY A 105 12.79 -16.97 -23.16
N ASP A 106 12.96 -17.42 -21.93
CA ASP A 106 12.80 -18.80 -21.45
C ASP A 106 11.34 -19.15 -21.13
N GLY A 107 10.45 -18.15 -21.19
CA GLY A 107 9.02 -18.28 -20.89
C GLY A 107 8.69 -18.21 -19.39
N SER A 108 9.68 -17.97 -18.52
CA SER A 108 9.45 -17.71 -17.11
C SER A 108 8.72 -16.38 -16.94
N TYR A 109 7.78 -16.32 -15.99
CA TYR A 109 7.05 -15.09 -15.72
C TYR A 109 6.96 -14.85 -14.22
N LEU A 110 7.08 -13.59 -13.82
CA LEU A 110 7.01 -13.20 -12.42
C LEU A 110 5.95 -12.13 -12.26
N TRP A 111 5.03 -12.35 -11.33
CA TRP A 111 3.99 -11.38 -11.00
C TRP A 111 3.73 -11.35 -9.50
N GLY A 112 3.22 -10.24 -9.00
CA GLY A 112 2.96 -10.08 -7.58
C GLY A 112 1.76 -9.21 -7.32
N PHE A 113 1.21 -9.37 -6.13
CA PHE A 113 0.16 -8.52 -5.59
C PHE A 113 0.48 -8.18 -4.15
N GLY A 114 -0.05 -7.07 -3.67
CA GLY A 114 0.34 -6.57 -2.37
C GLY A 114 -0.66 -5.60 -1.79
N TYR A 115 -0.46 -5.36 -0.51
CA TYR A 115 -1.28 -4.46 0.27
C TYR A 115 -0.38 -3.65 1.21
N GLY A 116 -0.74 -2.41 1.46
CA GLY A 116 0.04 -1.55 2.33
C GLY A 116 -0.69 -0.30 2.76
N PHE A 117 0.07 0.57 3.40
CA PHE A 117 -0.42 1.83 3.95
C PHE A 117 0.56 2.95 3.61
N GLY A 118 0.06 4.15 3.48
CA GLY A 118 0.91 5.30 3.27
C GLY A 118 0.35 6.60 3.79
N THR A 119 1.22 7.60 3.78
CA THR A 119 0.90 8.99 4.09
C THR A 119 1.45 9.89 3.00
N ALA A 120 0.83 11.06 2.81
CA ALA A 120 1.14 12.03 1.79
C ALA A 120 1.29 13.41 2.44
N LEU A 121 2.50 13.96 2.37
CA LEU A 121 2.85 15.27 2.90
C LEU A 121 2.98 16.25 1.75
N ARG A 122 2.11 17.26 1.70
CA ARG A 122 2.23 18.35 0.73
C ARG A 122 3.42 19.22 1.11
N THR A 123 4.46 19.21 0.28
CA THR A 123 5.69 20.00 0.49
C THR A 123 5.70 21.30 -0.31
N GLY A 124 4.81 21.43 -1.29
CA GLY A 124 4.63 22.67 -2.07
C GLY A 124 3.32 22.67 -2.85
N ARG A 125 3.11 23.70 -3.68
CA ARG A 125 1.87 23.85 -4.48
C ARG A 125 1.64 22.72 -5.49
N LYS A 126 2.72 22.14 -6.00
CA LYS A 126 2.71 21.05 -7.00
C LYS A 126 3.53 19.85 -6.54
N SER A 127 3.98 19.81 -5.29
CA SER A 127 4.91 18.80 -4.82
C SER A 127 4.39 18.10 -3.56
N GLU A 128 4.59 16.80 -3.52
CA GLU A 128 4.14 15.92 -2.45
C GLU A 128 5.22 14.89 -2.14
N LEU A 129 5.40 14.57 -0.87
CA LEU A 129 6.23 13.46 -0.42
C LEU A 129 5.32 12.34 0.08
N ASN A 130 5.49 11.14 -0.46
CA ASN A 130 4.80 9.94 -0.03
C ASN A 130 5.77 9.06 0.76
N LEU A 131 5.26 8.47 1.84
CA LEU A 131 5.91 7.38 2.56
C LEU A 131 4.93 6.21 2.63
N GLU A 132 5.34 5.05 2.13
CA GLU A 132 4.47 3.87 1.96
C GLU A 132 5.16 2.62 2.48
N LEU A 133 4.46 1.82 3.28
CA LEU A 133 4.89 0.52 3.75
C LEU A 133 4.01 -0.55 3.10
N MET A 134 4.64 -1.50 2.43
CA MET A 134 3.99 -2.52 1.59
C MET A 134 4.38 -3.92 2.03
N ALA A 135 3.43 -4.85 1.96
CA ALA A 135 3.67 -6.29 1.95
C ALA A 135 3.22 -6.83 0.58
N ILE A 136 4.13 -7.49 -0.12
CA ILE A 136 3.94 -7.97 -1.49
C ILE A 136 4.19 -9.47 -1.52
N HIS A 137 3.29 -10.22 -2.13
CA HIS A 137 3.49 -11.64 -2.43
C HIS A 137 3.93 -11.78 -3.90
N LEU A 138 4.97 -12.58 -4.13
CA LEU A 138 5.55 -12.83 -5.45
C LEU A 138 5.26 -14.25 -5.91
N ASN A 139 4.89 -14.37 -7.18
CA ASN A 139 4.57 -15.62 -7.84
C ASN A 139 5.49 -15.78 -9.05
N GLU A 140 6.09 -16.97 -9.16
CA GLU A 140 7.14 -17.22 -10.15
C GLU A 140 6.83 -18.47 -10.96
N SER A 141 6.48 -18.25 -12.23
CA SER A 141 6.10 -19.27 -13.21
C SER A 141 4.93 -20.15 -12.78
N GLU A 142 4.06 -19.61 -11.91
CA GLU A 142 2.86 -20.29 -11.43
C GLU A 142 1.72 -19.31 -11.12
N PRO A 143 0.46 -19.80 -11.04
CA PRO A 143 -0.68 -18.95 -10.69
C PRO A 143 -0.78 -18.56 -9.22
N LEU A 144 -0.13 -19.27 -8.30
CA LEU A 144 -0.02 -18.87 -6.89
C LEU A 144 1.09 -19.67 -6.20
N THR A 145 2.18 -19.00 -5.82
CA THR A 145 3.29 -19.63 -5.10
C THR A 145 2.87 -19.96 -3.67
N LYS A 146 2.80 -21.26 -3.35
CA LYS A 146 2.34 -21.74 -2.04
C LYS A 146 3.36 -21.61 -0.93
N LYS A 147 4.65 -21.62 -1.28
CA LYS A 147 5.74 -21.42 -0.32
C LYS A 147 5.85 -19.94 0.02
N LEU A 148 6.48 -19.63 1.16
CA LEU A 148 6.81 -18.24 1.49
C LEU A 148 7.61 -17.64 0.32
N ASN A 149 7.10 -16.55 -0.24
CA ASN A 149 7.74 -15.80 -1.32
C ASN A 149 7.21 -14.35 -1.27
N SER A 150 7.69 -13.59 -0.28
CA SER A 150 7.09 -12.30 0.06
C SER A 150 8.14 -11.23 0.29
N MET A 151 7.80 -9.99 -0.09
CA MET A 151 8.64 -8.82 0.02
C MET A 151 7.94 -7.75 0.88
N GLY A 152 8.59 -7.34 1.96
CA GLY A 152 8.31 -6.08 2.63
C GLY A 152 9.04 -4.94 1.93
N GLN A 153 8.35 -3.83 1.67
CA GLN A 153 8.95 -2.68 1.02
C GLN A 153 8.55 -1.38 1.73
N LEU A 154 9.54 -0.56 2.08
CA LEU A 154 9.34 0.83 2.48
C LEU A 154 9.71 1.73 1.30
N ARG A 155 8.80 2.60 0.90
CA ARG A 155 8.97 3.48 -0.26
C ARG A 155 8.83 4.93 0.16
N MET A 156 9.81 5.74 -0.24
CA MET A 156 9.73 7.19 -0.16
C MET A 156 9.69 7.73 -1.58
N SER A 157 8.68 8.53 -1.92
CA SER A 157 8.54 9.06 -3.29
C SER A 157 8.24 10.54 -3.27
N TRP A 158 8.99 11.31 -4.05
CA TRP A 158 8.66 12.69 -4.34
C TRP A 158 7.81 12.72 -5.62
N ASN A 159 6.61 13.29 -5.52
CA ASN A 159 5.69 13.48 -6.62
C ASN A 159 5.58 14.95 -7.00
N HIS A 160 5.65 15.24 -8.30
CA HIS A 160 5.46 16.57 -8.87
C HIS A 160 4.32 16.59 -9.88
N TRP A 161 3.30 17.40 -9.62
CA TRP A 161 2.13 17.57 -10.48
C TRP A 161 2.47 18.41 -11.72
N LEU A 162 2.50 17.77 -12.88
CA LEU A 162 2.72 18.41 -14.18
C LEU A 162 1.50 19.23 -14.62
N GLY A 163 0.31 18.82 -14.19
CA GLY A 163 -0.96 19.50 -14.42
C GLY A 163 -1.95 19.22 -13.29
N ARG A 164 -3.25 19.19 -13.62
CA ARG A 164 -4.31 18.90 -12.63
C ARG A 164 -4.55 17.40 -12.39
N HIS A 165 -4.14 16.56 -13.33
CA HIS A 165 -4.50 15.13 -13.37
C HIS A 165 -3.31 14.19 -13.51
N ILE A 166 -2.11 14.69 -13.74
CA ILE A 166 -0.92 13.86 -13.97
C ILE A 166 0.23 14.41 -13.15
N GLY A 167 0.81 13.55 -12.32
CA GLY A 167 2.04 13.78 -11.59
C GLY A 167 3.11 12.80 -12.04
N PHE A 168 4.36 13.24 -12.02
CA PHE A 168 5.52 12.37 -12.14
C PHE A 168 6.10 12.17 -10.75
N PHE A 169 6.42 10.92 -10.39
CA PHE A 169 7.07 10.63 -9.13
C PHE A 169 8.33 9.80 -9.33
N PHE A 170 9.26 9.96 -8.40
CA PHE A 170 10.43 9.11 -8.28
C PHE A 170 10.86 9.00 -6.82
N GLY A 171 11.55 7.94 -6.46
CA GLY A 171 12.23 7.88 -5.17
C GLY A 171 12.75 6.50 -4.78
N PRO A 172 13.51 6.44 -3.69
CA PRO A 172 14.14 5.22 -3.22
C PRO A 172 13.15 4.24 -2.59
N THR A 173 13.53 2.97 -2.61
CA THR A 173 12.87 1.87 -1.89
C THR A 173 13.86 1.17 -0.97
N LEU A 174 13.39 0.69 0.17
CA LEU A 174 14.08 -0.28 1.00
C LEU A 174 13.28 -1.58 0.93
N ASN A 175 13.93 -2.66 0.55
CA ASN A 175 13.28 -3.94 0.32
C ASN A 175 13.85 -5.00 1.25
N VAL A 176 12.97 -5.84 1.78
CA VAL A 176 13.30 -7.06 2.50
C VAL A 176 12.46 -8.19 1.91
N PHE A 177 13.12 -9.16 1.30
CA PHE A 177 12.50 -10.33 0.70
C PHE A 177 12.77 -11.55 1.57
N ALA A 178 11.74 -12.37 1.78
CA ALA A 178 11.85 -13.64 2.48
C ALA A 178 11.23 -14.74 1.61
N SER A 179 11.98 -15.81 1.39
CA SER A 179 11.54 -16.91 0.55
C SER A 179 12.00 -18.27 1.05
N GLN A 180 11.13 -19.26 0.88
CA GLN A 180 11.39 -20.69 1.02
C GLN A 180 11.22 -21.42 -0.33
N ARG A 181 10.98 -20.67 -1.41
CA ARG A 181 10.82 -21.22 -2.75
C ARG A 181 12.17 -21.63 -3.29
N LEU A 182 12.28 -22.89 -3.72
CA LEU A 182 13.43 -23.39 -4.47
C LEU A 182 13.25 -23.01 -5.94
N ASN A 183 14.21 -22.31 -6.53
CA ASN A 183 14.24 -22.12 -7.97
C ASN A 183 14.63 -23.47 -8.64
N PRO A 184 13.78 -24.04 -9.52
CA PRO A 184 14.06 -25.32 -10.15
C PRO A 184 15.27 -25.28 -11.11
N ASP A 185 15.59 -24.12 -11.67
CA ASP A 185 16.65 -23.97 -12.67
C ASP A 185 18.03 -23.86 -12.02
N THR A 186 18.12 -23.18 -10.87
CA THR A 186 19.39 -22.96 -10.15
C THR A 186 19.58 -23.87 -8.93
N GLY A 187 18.49 -24.45 -8.41
CA GLY A 187 18.51 -25.25 -7.18
C GLY A 187 18.76 -24.42 -5.91
N ILE A 188 18.59 -23.09 -5.97
CA ILE A 188 18.83 -22.17 -4.85
C ILE A 188 17.49 -21.68 -4.28
N VAL A 189 17.39 -21.63 -2.96
CA VAL A 189 16.20 -21.09 -2.25
C VAL A 189 16.22 -19.56 -2.30
N GLY A 190 15.09 -18.97 -2.65
CA GLY A 190 14.93 -17.51 -2.74
C GLY A 190 15.72 -16.87 -3.89
N ASP A 191 16.15 -17.67 -4.85
CA ASP A 191 16.67 -17.17 -6.11
C ASP A 191 15.50 -16.74 -7.01
N THR A 192 15.51 -15.46 -7.38
CA THR A 192 14.41 -14.77 -8.05
C THR A 192 14.93 -13.53 -8.77
N GLU A 193 14.40 -13.26 -9.97
CA GLU A 193 14.78 -12.07 -10.72
C GLU A 193 14.30 -10.76 -10.09
N ALA A 194 13.30 -10.83 -9.21
CA ALA A 194 12.79 -9.67 -8.48
C ALA A 194 13.83 -9.07 -7.51
N VAL A 195 14.90 -9.80 -7.20
CA VAL A 195 16.01 -9.34 -6.36
C VAL A 195 17.21 -9.04 -7.26
N PRO A 196 17.45 -7.77 -7.65
CA PRO A 196 18.51 -7.43 -8.60
C PRO A 196 19.92 -7.57 -8.00
N TYR A 197 20.06 -7.35 -6.69
CA TYR A 197 21.29 -7.48 -5.92
C TYR A 197 20.96 -7.57 -4.43
N THR A 198 21.94 -7.95 -3.60
CA THR A 198 21.79 -8.05 -2.14
C THR A 198 22.84 -7.21 -1.41
N ILE A 199 22.41 -6.55 -0.33
CA ILE A 199 23.28 -5.88 0.65
C ILE A 199 23.38 -6.76 1.90
N ILE A 200 22.25 -7.38 2.27
CA ILE A 200 22.14 -8.33 3.36
C ILE A 200 21.56 -9.60 2.78
N GLU A 201 22.16 -10.73 3.11
CA GLU A 201 21.66 -12.05 2.79
C GLU A 201 21.92 -12.99 3.95
N THR A 202 20.88 -13.66 4.42
CA THR A 202 20.99 -14.66 5.49
C THR A 202 19.99 -15.78 5.24
N THR A 203 20.33 -16.99 5.65
CA THR A 203 19.42 -18.13 5.60
C THR A 203 19.19 -18.61 7.04
N THR A 204 17.92 -18.72 7.42
CA THR A 204 17.54 -19.19 8.76
C THR A 204 17.67 -20.71 8.87
N SER A 205 17.54 -21.25 10.09
CA SER A 205 17.51 -22.70 10.33
C SER A 205 16.37 -23.43 9.62
N ASP A 206 15.32 -22.70 9.23
CA ASP A 206 14.09 -23.23 8.64
C ASP A 206 14.09 -23.06 7.10
N ASP A 207 15.28 -23.06 6.49
CA ASP A 207 15.54 -22.87 5.06
C ASP A 207 14.85 -21.62 4.47
N THR A 208 14.70 -20.56 5.27
CA THR A 208 14.18 -19.27 4.79
C THR A 208 15.34 -18.35 4.44
N THR A 209 15.45 -18.01 3.17
CA THR A 209 16.42 -17.03 2.68
C THR A 209 15.81 -15.63 2.80
N ILE A 210 16.52 -14.73 3.50
CA ILE A 210 16.17 -13.33 3.67
C ILE A 210 17.19 -12.49 2.92
N LYS A 211 16.72 -11.64 2.01
CA LYS A 211 17.53 -10.73 1.19
C LYS A 211 17.08 -9.29 1.41
N GLY A 212 18.03 -8.36 1.54
CA GLY A 212 17.76 -6.94 1.72
C GLY A 212 18.56 -6.07 0.75
N TRP A 213 17.93 -5.07 0.15
CA TRP A 213 18.57 -4.14 -0.78
C TRP A 213 17.86 -2.79 -0.84
N VAL A 214 18.52 -1.82 -1.47
CA VAL A 214 17.96 -0.50 -1.78
C VAL A 214 17.55 -0.46 -3.25
N GLY A 215 16.43 0.14 -3.58
CA GLY A 215 15.98 0.26 -4.95
C GLY A 215 15.52 1.66 -5.30
N VAL A 216 14.95 1.78 -6.49
CA VAL A 216 14.42 3.03 -7.01
C VAL A 216 13.19 2.73 -7.86
N ASN A 217 12.18 3.58 -7.73
CA ASN A 217 11.03 3.57 -8.62
C ASN A 217 10.81 4.94 -9.25
N ALA A 218 10.16 4.93 -10.40
CA ALA A 218 9.67 6.13 -11.04
C ALA A 218 8.46 5.83 -11.92
N GLY A 219 7.54 6.79 -12.01
CA GLY A 219 6.34 6.63 -12.82
C GLY A 219 5.41 7.82 -12.76
N PHE A 220 4.16 7.55 -13.12
CA PHE A 220 3.11 8.55 -13.21
C PHE A 220 1.98 8.26 -12.23
N ARG A 221 1.41 9.33 -11.68
CA ARG A 221 0.26 9.32 -10.79
C ARG A 221 -0.90 10.10 -11.40
N PHE A 222 -2.10 9.60 -11.22
CA PHE A 222 -3.37 10.20 -11.65
C PHE A 222 -4.25 10.51 -10.43
#